data_AF-A0A800EQJ2-F1
#
_entry.id   AF-A0A800EQJ2-F1
#
_cell.length_a   1.000
_cell.length_b   1.000
_cell.length_c   1.000
_cell.angle_alpha   90.00
_cell.angle_beta   90.00
_cell.angle_gamma   90.00
#
_symmetry.space_group_name_H-M   'P 1'
#
loop_
_entity.id
_entity.type
_entity.pdbx_description
1 polymer ?
#
loop_
_entity_poly.entity_id
_entity_poly.type
_entity_poly.pdbx_seq_one_letter_code
_entity_poly.pdbx_strand_id
1 'polypeptide(L)'
;RDPLYFFNSLLDRADMSLKRTDDWRDRAAAELMSTVLGRAQIQGDVLVMLEHLPEVAEAVTGAAGRARSWHRLARGGRTAAEWIPRGPFDAATLRLPTSKDELDMAVHAAASVLTEGAPLWVYGANDEGAGSAARVIEPVMGSARTVESGGRCRVLEAIQPAGAPRVGGTLEDWRLCTPVEFPDGLREWISYPGLFAHGRVDEGTQALLEAMRSTSMTGQHILDFACGSGVVGAFLAALEPSVLVDFLDVDAVALAAVGKNLPGARRIASDGFAALEGERYDLIVSNPPYHTGKAQTPEVVEGLVRGAPEHLEIGGSLVFVTQRRLPMGALMASNFGRVEVLLDAGLHRVWYGEK
;
A
#
# COMPACT_ATOMS: atom_id res chain seq x y z
N ARG A 1 23.64 32.02 38.27
CA ARG A 1 23.28 30.93 37.34
C ARG A 1 21.76 30.88 37.34
N ASP A 2 21.16 31.31 36.25
CA ASP A 2 19.75 31.71 36.16
C ASP A 2 18.82 30.48 36.14
N PRO A 3 17.83 30.36 37.04
CA PRO A 3 16.90 29.21 37.11
C PRO A 3 16.05 29.01 35.84
N LEU A 4 15.85 30.06 35.05
CA LEU A 4 15.06 30.03 33.81
C LEU A 4 15.73 29.23 32.68
N TYR A 5 17.07 29.13 32.68
CA TYR A 5 17.80 28.30 31.72
C TYR A 5 17.62 26.79 31.97
N PHE A 6 17.35 26.39 33.22
CA PHE A 6 17.14 24.98 33.55
C PHE A 6 15.72 24.53 33.15
N PHE A 7 14.73 25.41 33.31
CA PHE A 7 13.33 25.12 32.95
C PHE A 7 13.10 25.05 31.43
N ASN A 8 13.73 25.94 30.65
CA ASN A 8 13.66 25.85 29.18
C ASN A 8 14.43 24.64 28.64
N SER A 9 15.50 24.20 29.30
CA SER A 9 16.20 22.96 28.91
C SER A 9 15.41 21.68 29.26
N LEU A 10 14.45 21.75 30.18
CA LEU A 10 13.57 20.64 30.54
C LEU A 10 12.36 20.54 29.60
N LEU A 11 11.88 21.67 29.05
CA LEU A 11 10.87 21.69 27.99
C LEU A 11 11.46 21.29 26.62
N ASP A 12 12.67 21.73 26.27
CA ASP A 12 13.38 21.25 25.06
C ASP A 12 13.86 19.79 25.18
N ARG A 13 14.02 19.26 26.40
CA ARG A 13 14.35 17.85 26.64
C ARG A 13 13.12 16.96 26.84
N ALA A 14 11.93 17.55 27.01
CA ALA A 14 10.67 16.81 26.96
C ALA A 14 10.28 16.43 25.52
N ASP A 15 10.88 17.07 24.50
CA ASP A 15 10.56 16.88 23.08
C ASP A 15 11.58 16.00 22.30
N MET A 16 12.38 15.19 23.00
CA MET A 16 13.39 14.33 22.37
C MET A 16 13.42 12.86 22.81
N SER A 17 12.40 12.38 23.52
CA SER A 17 12.27 10.96 23.84
C SER A 17 10.86 10.39 23.68
N LEU A 18 10.03 10.99 22.81
CA LEU A 18 9.04 10.20 22.10
C LEU A 18 9.80 9.08 21.40
N LYS A 19 9.81 7.89 22.01
CA LYS A 19 10.10 6.63 21.32
C LYS A 19 9.28 6.71 20.04
N ARG A 20 9.94 6.85 18.90
CA ARG A 20 9.27 6.93 17.60
C ARG A 20 8.52 5.63 17.44
N THR A 21 7.23 5.64 17.74
CA THR A 21 6.30 4.59 17.36
C THR A 21 6.33 4.50 15.84
N ASP A 22 6.07 3.34 15.26
CA ASP A 22 6.19 3.17 13.80
C ASP A 22 5.27 4.13 13.01
N ASP A 23 4.19 4.61 13.63
CA ASP A 23 3.19 5.52 13.09
C ASP A 23 3.47 7.02 13.34
N TRP A 24 4.62 7.40 13.91
CA TRP A 24 4.88 8.81 14.27
C TRP A 24 4.76 9.78 13.09
N ARG A 25 5.09 9.32 11.87
CA ARG A 25 5.01 10.13 10.64
C ARG A 25 3.58 10.45 10.28
N ASP A 26 2.70 9.45 10.37
CA ASP A 26 1.30 9.62 10.04
C ASP A 26 0.62 10.56 11.04
N ARG A 27 0.89 10.39 12.34
CA ARG A 27 0.37 11.30 13.38
C ARG A 27 0.85 12.73 13.19
N ALA A 28 2.17 12.94 13.06
CA ALA A 28 2.74 14.28 12.93
C ALA A 28 2.31 14.97 11.64
N ALA A 29 2.18 14.24 10.53
CA ALA A 29 1.71 14.78 9.26
C ALA A 29 0.22 15.14 9.32
N ALA A 30 -0.61 14.29 9.92
CA ALA A 30 -2.04 14.54 10.09
C ALA A 30 -2.30 15.76 10.98
N GLU A 31 -1.62 15.87 12.14
CA GLU A 31 -1.72 17.02 13.04
C GLU A 31 -1.36 18.35 12.34
N LEU A 32 -0.26 18.32 11.56
CA LEU A 32 0.17 19.49 10.78
C LEU A 32 -0.87 19.90 9.74
N MET A 33 -1.45 18.92 9.03
CA MET A 33 -2.49 19.16 8.04
C MET A 33 -3.79 19.66 8.68
N SER A 34 -4.22 19.10 9.81
CA SER A 34 -5.39 19.55 10.56
C SER A 34 -5.25 21.01 11.01
N THR A 35 -4.03 21.45 11.35
CA THR A 35 -3.74 22.86 11.67
C THR A 35 -3.88 23.78 10.45
N VAL A 36 -3.50 23.31 9.25
CA VAL A 36 -3.74 24.04 8.00
C VAL A 36 -5.24 24.13 7.71
N LEU A 37 -5.98 23.02 7.81
CA LEU A 37 -7.43 22.98 7.60
C LEU A 37 -8.20 23.87 8.57
N GLY A 38 -7.82 23.92 9.85
CA GLY A 38 -8.47 24.81 10.83
C GLY A 38 -8.34 26.30 10.50
N ARG A 39 -7.38 26.69 9.65
CA ARG A 39 -7.20 28.05 9.14
C ARG A 39 -7.77 28.24 7.73
N ALA A 40 -7.85 27.16 6.95
CA ALA A 40 -8.47 27.14 5.64
C ALA A 40 -10.00 27.14 5.81
N GLN A 41 -10.62 28.30 5.62
CA GLN A 41 -12.09 28.40 5.60
C GLN A 41 -12.63 27.73 4.32
N ILE A 42 -12.85 26.42 4.36
CA ILE A 42 -13.35 25.64 3.22
C ILE A 42 -14.83 25.36 3.40
N GLN A 43 -15.62 25.78 2.42
CA GLN A 43 -17.02 25.36 2.29
C GLN A 43 -17.12 24.38 1.12
N GLY A 44 -17.88 23.30 1.30
CA GLY A 44 -18.13 22.32 0.24
C GLY A 44 -17.47 20.96 0.46
N ASP A 45 -17.32 20.17 -0.60
CA ASP A 45 -16.80 18.81 -0.54
C ASP A 45 -15.27 18.78 -0.68
N VAL A 46 -14.60 18.16 0.28
CA VAL A 46 -13.13 17.99 0.29
C VAL A 46 -12.78 16.53 0.11
N LEU A 47 -12.03 16.22 -0.95
CA LEU A 47 -11.51 14.88 -1.20
C LEU A 47 -10.33 14.60 -0.26
N VAL A 48 -10.43 13.55 0.56
CA VAL A 48 -9.37 13.16 1.49
C VAL A 48 -8.72 11.87 0.99
N MET A 49 -7.47 11.94 0.56
CA MET A 49 -6.78 10.88 -0.18
C MET A 49 -5.64 10.26 0.62
N LEU A 50 -5.56 8.92 0.56
CA LEU A 50 -4.47 8.10 1.13
C LEU A 50 -4.25 8.29 2.63
N GLU A 51 -5.24 8.82 3.34
CA GLU A 51 -5.16 9.03 4.78
C GLU A 51 -5.25 7.71 5.55
N HIS A 52 -4.35 7.53 6.51
CA HIS A 52 -4.31 6.34 7.36
C HIS A 52 -5.13 6.49 8.64
N LEU A 53 -5.18 7.70 9.18
CA LEU A 53 -5.88 8.05 10.42
C LEU A 53 -7.15 8.87 10.10
N PRO A 54 -8.07 9.15 11.04
CA PRO A 54 -9.27 9.95 10.77
C PRO A 54 -9.10 11.48 10.92
N GLU A 55 -7.99 11.96 11.49
CA GLU A 55 -7.80 13.32 11.99
C GLU A 55 -7.94 14.42 10.92
N VAL A 56 -7.54 14.16 9.67
CA VAL A 56 -7.67 15.12 8.57
C VAL A 56 -9.12 15.19 8.10
N ALA A 57 -9.81 14.06 7.96
CA ALA A 57 -11.24 14.04 7.65
C ALA A 57 -12.09 14.71 8.76
N GLU A 58 -11.73 14.50 10.02
CA GLU A 58 -12.34 15.16 11.18
C GLU A 58 -12.06 16.68 11.15
N ALA A 59 -10.83 17.09 10.83
CA ALA A 59 -10.46 18.50 10.73
C ALA A 59 -11.18 19.22 9.57
N VAL A 60 -11.39 18.55 8.43
CA VAL A 60 -12.25 19.08 7.35
C VAL A 60 -13.65 19.38 7.87
N THR A 61 -14.23 18.43 8.62
CA THR A 61 -15.58 18.58 9.18
C THR A 61 -15.63 19.70 10.22
N GLY A 62 -14.61 19.79 11.08
CA GLY A 62 -14.45 20.88 12.05
C GLY A 62 -14.28 22.27 11.43
N ALA A 63 -13.71 22.33 10.22
CA ALA A 63 -13.57 23.56 9.42
C ALA A 63 -14.83 23.90 8.58
N ALA A 64 -15.96 23.24 8.84
CA ALA A 64 -17.24 23.37 8.12
C ALA A 64 -17.25 22.85 6.67
N GLY A 65 -16.23 22.07 6.28
CA GLY A 65 -16.22 21.29 5.04
C GLY A 65 -16.97 19.97 5.16
N ARG A 66 -17.16 19.27 4.04
CA ARG A 66 -17.70 17.91 3.96
C ARG A 66 -16.60 16.97 3.50
N ALA A 67 -16.07 16.17 4.41
CA ALA A 67 -15.06 15.19 4.06
C ALA A 67 -15.63 14.08 3.17
N ARG A 68 -14.87 13.73 2.13
CA ARG A 68 -15.11 12.61 1.22
C ARG A 68 -13.84 11.78 1.15
N SER A 69 -13.68 10.86 2.10
CA SER A 69 -12.49 10.03 2.18
C SER A 69 -12.50 8.95 1.10
N TRP A 70 -11.38 8.85 0.38
CA TRP A 70 -11.10 7.74 -0.51
C TRP A 70 -9.98 6.89 0.08
N HIS A 71 -10.24 5.58 0.18
CA HIS A 71 -9.29 4.61 0.65
C HIS A 71 -8.92 3.65 -0.48
N ARG A 72 -7.62 3.55 -0.75
CA ARG A 72 -7.05 2.55 -1.65
C ARG A 72 -6.97 1.17 -0.99
N LEU A 73 -6.79 1.15 0.34
CA LEU A 73 -6.56 -0.06 1.13
C LEU A 73 -7.79 -0.43 1.97
N ALA A 74 -8.20 -1.69 1.92
CA ALA A 74 -9.34 -2.26 2.63
C ALA A 74 -8.98 -2.59 4.09
N ARG A 75 -8.56 -1.57 4.86
CA ARG A 75 -8.10 -1.74 6.26
C ARG A 75 -9.09 -1.17 7.28
N GLY A 76 -9.20 -1.83 8.43
CA GLY A 76 -10.04 -1.38 9.54
C GLY A 76 -11.53 -1.34 9.20
N GLY A 77 -12.01 -2.30 8.39
CA GLY A 77 -13.41 -2.37 7.94
C GLY A 77 -13.82 -1.32 6.91
N ARG A 78 -12.87 -0.50 6.42
CA ARG A 78 -13.13 0.52 5.39
C ARG A 78 -13.26 -0.12 4.01
N THR A 79 -14.23 0.34 3.23
CA THR A 79 -14.34 -0.01 1.81
C THR A 79 -13.20 0.63 1.03
N ALA A 80 -12.51 -0.19 0.23
CA ALA A 80 -11.48 0.27 -0.69
C ALA A 80 -12.03 0.46 -2.10
N ALA A 81 -11.43 1.38 -2.85
CA ALA A 81 -11.70 1.57 -4.26
C ALA A 81 -10.40 1.82 -5.05
N GLU A 82 -10.32 1.25 -6.25
CA GLU A 82 -9.16 1.34 -7.14
C GLU A 82 -8.90 2.74 -7.70
N TRP A 83 -9.92 3.61 -7.67
CA TRP A 83 -9.82 4.99 -8.12
C TRP A 83 -10.66 5.92 -7.24
N ILE A 84 -10.30 7.21 -7.26
CA ILE A 84 -11.01 8.25 -6.53
C ILE A 84 -12.47 8.40 -7.00
N PRO A 85 -13.38 8.87 -6.12
CA PRO A 85 -14.75 9.20 -6.50
C PRO A 85 -14.81 10.33 -7.53
N ARG A 86 -15.90 10.37 -8.31
CA ARG A 86 -16.16 11.45 -9.25
C ARG A 86 -16.42 12.76 -8.49
N GLY A 87 -15.84 13.85 -8.98
CA GLY A 87 -16.08 15.21 -8.48
C GLY A 87 -17.31 15.90 -9.10
N PRO A 88 -17.38 17.24 -9.02
CA PRO A 88 -16.30 18.14 -8.60
C PRO A 88 -16.07 18.19 -7.07
N PHE A 89 -14.86 18.55 -6.66
CA PHE A 89 -14.47 18.84 -5.27
C PHE A 89 -13.93 20.26 -5.14
N ASP A 90 -14.20 20.89 -4.00
CA ASP A 90 -13.82 22.27 -3.68
C ASP A 90 -12.39 22.37 -3.11
N ALA A 91 -11.84 21.25 -2.65
CA ALA A 91 -10.43 21.08 -2.30
C ALA A 91 -10.06 19.59 -2.21
N ALA A 92 -8.76 19.29 -2.14
CA ALA A 92 -8.27 17.94 -1.84
C ALA A 92 -7.09 17.96 -0.88
N THR A 93 -6.99 16.93 -0.03
CA THR A 93 -5.80 16.63 0.78
C THR A 93 -5.22 15.29 0.33
N LEU A 94 -3.90 15.23 0.18
CA LEU A 94 -3.18 14.04 -0.22
C LEU A 94 -2.06 13.75 0.77
N ARG A 95 -2.21 12.66 1.53
CA ARG A 95 -1.09 12.10 2.30
C ARG A 95 -0.02 11.63 1.32
N LEU A 96 1.22 12.05 1.55
CA LEU A 96 2.33 11.70 0.67
C LEU A 96 2.48 10.17 0.57
N PRO A 97 2.35 9.59 -0.64
CA PRO A 97 2.53 8.16 -0.86
C PRO A 97 4.02 7.76 -0.78
N THR A 98 4.28 6.46 -0.90
CA THR A 98 5.62 5.91 -0.68
C THR A 98 6.56 6.09 -1.88
N SER A 99 6.02 6.30 -3.08
CA SER A 99 6.77 6.40 -4.32
C SER A 99 6.37 7.62 -5.16
N LYS A 100 7.27 8.05 -6.05
CA LYS A 100 7.07 9.26 -6.87
C LYS A 100 6.03 9.07 -7.97
N ASP A 101 5.98 7.88 -8.56
CA ASP A 101 4.98 7.46 -9.54
C ASP A 101 3.57 7.36 -8.92
N GLU A 102 3.45 6.87 -7.68
CA GLU A 102 2.18 6.90 -6.96
C GLU A 102 1.75 8.33 -6.64
N LEU A 103 2.70 9.21 -6.24
CA LEU A 103 2.42 10.64 -6.07
C LEU A 103 1.95 11.28 -7.37
N ASP A 104 2.61 10.96 -8.49
CA ASP A 104 2.26 11.49 -9.81
C ASP A 104 0.83 11.09 -10.21
N MET A 105 0.50 9.80 -10.07
CA MET A 105 -0.83 9.27 -10.30
C MET A 105 -1.88 9.93 -9.40
N ALA A 106 -1.59 10.07 -8.10
CA ALA A 106 -2.53 10.66 -7.15
C ALA A 106 -2.76 12.17 -7.38
N VAL A 107 -1.73 12.92 -7.79
CA VAL A 107 -1.86 14.34 -8.15
C VAL A 107 -2.71 14.50 -9.40
N HIS A 108 -2.49 13.69 -10.44
CA HIS A 108 -3.33 13.71 -11.64
C HIS A 108 -4.78 13.33 -11.34
N ALA A 109 -4.99 12.33 -10.49
CA ALA A 109 -6.32 11.95 -10.03
C ALA A 109 -7.00 13.14 -9.34
N ALA A 110 -6.36 13.78 -8.35
CA ALA A 110 -6.91 14.95 -7.68
C ALA A 110 -7.24 16.09 -8.67
N ALA A 111 -6.30 16.44 -9.55
CA ALA A 111 -6.49 17.49 -10.55
C ALA A 111 -7.71 17.24 -11.46
N SER A 112 -8.01 15.97 -11.77
CA SER A 112 -9.13 15.60 -12.66
C SER A 112 -10.52 15.88 -12.08
N VAL A 113 -10.63 16.04 -10.76
CA VAL A 113 -11.90 16.18 -10.04
C VAL A 113 -12.04 17.50 -9.26
N LEU A 114 -11.01 18.33 -9.21
CA LEU A 114 -11.04 19.62 -8.52
C LEU A 114 -11.75 20.70 -9.36
N THR A 115 -12.48 21.60 -8.71
CA THR A 115 -12.99 22.81 -9.35
C THR A 115 -11.84 23.77 -9.70
N GLU A 116 -12.05 24.64 -10.68
CA GLU A 116 -11.07 25.69 -11.00
C GLU A 116 -10.79 26.57 -9.77
N GLY A 117 -9.51 26.78 -9.47
CA GLY A 117 -9.08 27.53 -8.28
C GLY A 117 -9.08 26.75 -6.97
N ALA A 118 -9.53 25.49 -6.95
CA ALA A 118 -9.49 24.66 -5.74
C ALA A 118 -8.04 24.25 -5.37
N PRO A 119 -7.69 24.30 -4.08
CA PRO A 119 -6.37 23.88 -3.61
C PRO A 119 -6.25 22.36 -3.49
N LEU A 120 -5.06 21.86 -3.85
CA LEU A 120 -4.55 20.56 -3.41
C LEU A 120 -3.49 20.80 -2.33
N TRP A 121 -3.69 20.18 -1.16
CA TRP A 121 -2.66 20.09 -0.12
C TRP A 121 -2.01 18.71 -0.12
N VAL A 122 -0.68 18.67 -0.31
CA VAL A 122 0.11 17.44 -0.18
C VAL A 122 0.94 17.51 1.10
N TYR A 123 0.78 16.55 1.99
CA TYR A 123 1.38 16.58 3.33
C TYR A 123 2.09 15.27 3.68
N GLY A 124 3.21 15.36 4.42
CA GLY A 124 3.98 14.18 4.83
C GLY A 124 5.30 14.53 5.52
N ALA A 125 6.01 13.50 5.98
CA ALA A 125 7.31 13.69 6.64
C ALA A 125 8.40 14.05 5.61
N ASN A 126 9.35 14.89 6.03
CA ASN A 126 10.48 15.30 5.17
C ASN A 126 11.32 14.11 4.72
N ASP A 127 11.46 13.11 5.58
CA ASP A 127 12.22 11.91 5.25
C ASP A 127 11.45 10.96 4.32
N GLU A 128 10.14 11.10 4.16
CA GLU A 128 9.34 10.42 3.13
C GLU A 128 9.41 11.11 1.77
N GLY A 129 10.14 12.22 1.66
CA GLY A 129 10.34 12.92 0.39
C GLY A 129 9.43 14.12 0.20
N ALA A 130 8.68 14.56 1.22
CA ALA A 130 7.81 15.74 1.16
C ALA A 130 8.57 16.97 0.65
N GLY A 131 9.86 17.11 1.01
CA GLY A 131 10.72 18.20 0.54
C GLY A 131 11.01 18.23 -0.96
N SER A 132 10.79 17.11 -1.67
CA SER A 132 10.98 16.99 -3.12
C SER A 132 9.68 16.82 -3.91
N ALA A 133 8.54 16.72 -3.22
CA ALA A 133 7.24 16.45 -3.82
C ALA A 133 6.78 17.55 -4.79
N ALA A 134 7.19 18.80 -4.57
CA ALA A 134 6.90 19.92 -5.49
C ALA A 134 7.27 19.61 -6.96
N ARG A 135 8.37 18.89 -7.20
CA ARG A 135 8.80 18.52 -8.57
C ARG A 135 7.83 17.62 -9.32
N VAL A 136 6.99 16.88 -8.59
CA VAL A 136 5.95 16.00 -9.14
C VAL A 136 4.61 16.74 -9.21
N ILE A 137 4.34 17.64 -8.25
CA ILE A 137 3.09 18.42 -8.19
C ILE A 137 3.04 19.49 -9.28
N GLU A 138 4.14 20.21 -9.48
CA GLU A 138 4.18 21.43 -10.32
C GLU A 138 3.81 21.23 -11.79
N PRO A 139 4.20 20.13 -12.47
CA PRO A 139 3.79 19.87 -13.85
C PRO A 139 2.27 19.81 -14.05
N VAL A 140 1.51 19.44 -13.02
CA VAL A 140 0.05 19.22 -13.09
C VAL A 140 -0.71 20.39 -12.48
N MET A 141 -0.29 20.81 -11.28
CA MET A 141 -1.01 21.75 -10.43
C MET A 141 -0.42 23.17 -10.47
N GLY A 142 0.63 23.43 -11.27
CA GLY A 142 1.33 24.71 -11.23
C GLY A 142 2.15 24.91 -9.94
N SER A 143 2.56 26.14 -9.65
CA SER A 143 3.50 26.42 -8.56
C SER A 143 3.04 25.83 -7.21
N ALA A 144 3.91 25.03 -6.58
CA ALA A 144 3.66 24.45 -5.28
C ALA A 144 4.47 25.18 -4.20
N ARG A 145 3.81 25.67 -3.14
CA ARG A 145 4.46 26.37 -2.03
C ARG A 145 4.28 25.62 -0.73
N THR A 146 5.27 25.72 0.17
CA THR A 146 5.11 25.23 1.54
C THR A 146 4.27 26.22 2.33
N VAL A 147 3.10 25.79 2.82
CA VAL A 147 2.18 26.61 3.64
C VAL A 147 2.36 26.39 5.13
N GLU A 148 2.91 25.23 5.52
CA GLU A 148 3.18 24.91 6.92
C GLU A 148 4.35 23.92 7.04
N SER A 149 5.10 23.99 8.14
CA SER A 149 6.21 23.10 8.45
C SER A 149 6.40 22.97 9.96
N GLY A 150 6.47 21.73 10.44
CA GLY A 150 6.56 21.43 11.87
C GLY A 150 6.65 19.93 12.09
N GLY A 151 7.17 19.48 13.24
CA GLY A 151 7.23 18.05 13.56
C GLY A 151 7.98 17.19 12.52
N ARG A 152 8.97 17.77 11.81
CA ARG A 152 9.69 17.15 10.66
C ARG A 152 8.80 16.83 9.45
N CYS A 153 7.61 17.39 9.41
CA CYS A 153 6.66 17.29 8.30
C CYS A 153 6.52 18.65 7.61
N ARG A 154 5.86 18.64 6.46
CA ARG A 154 5.47 19.85 5.73
C ARG A 154 4.15 19.65 5.01
N VAL A 155 3.48 20.77 4.74
CA VAL A 155 2.30 20.83 3.87
C VAL A 155 2.63 21.71 2.67
N LEU A 156 2.51 21.15 1.47
CA LEU A 156 2.59 21.84 0.19
C LEU A 156 1.18 22.17 -0.30
N GLU A 157 0.97 23.38 -0.79
CA GLU A 157 -0.26 23.80 -1.45
C GLU A 157 0.04 24.10 -2.91
N ALA A 158 -0.82 23.64 -3.81
CA ALA A 158 -0.82 23.98 -5.23
C ALA A 158 -2.25 24.19 -5.73
N ILE A 159 -2.42 25.08 -6.71
CA ILE A 159 -3.70 25.40 -7.33
C ILE A 159 -3.50 25.37 -8.83
N GLN A 160 -4.29 24.53 -9.52
CA GLN A 160 -4.17 24.37 -10.96
C GLN A 160 -4.35 25.73 -11.67
N PRO A 161 -3.47 26.10 -12.62
CA PRO A 161 -3.58 27.37 -13.33
C PRO A 161 -4.92 27.51 -14.06
N ALA A 162 -5.51 28.71 -14.04
CA ALA A 162 -6.71 29.00 -14.79
C ALA A 162 -6.53 28.68 -16.29
N GLY A 163 -7.51 27.99 -16.87
CA GLY A 163 -7.45 27.54 -18.27
C GLY A 163 -6.42 26.44 -18.58
N ALA A 164 -5.79 25.82 -17.57
CA ALA A 164 -4.98 24.63 -17.78
C ALA A 164 -5.82 23.53 -18.46
N PRO A 165 -5.25 22.71 -19.36
CA PRO A 165 -5.95 21.58 -19.94
C PRO A 165 -6.52 20.70 -18.84
N ARG A 166 -7.80 20.30 -18.97
CA ARG A 166 -8.36 19.31 -18.05
C ARG A 166 -7.54 18.04 -18.14
N VAL A 167 -6.97 17.66 -17.01
CA VAL A 167 -6.31 16.38 -16.85
C VAL A 167 -7.43 15.36 -16.69
N GLY A 168 -7.76 14.63 -17.76
CA GLY A 168 -8.58 13.43 -17.63
C GLY A 168 -7.79 12.35 -16.89
N GLY A 169 -8.46 11.39 -16.27
CA GLY A 169 -7.76 10.28 -15.67
C GLY A 169 -8.67 9.17 -15.17
N THR A 170 -8.31 7.95 -15.56
CA THR A 170 -8.75 6.70 -14.97
C THR A 170 -7.52 5.90 -14.57
N LEU A 171 -7.70 4.88 -13.75
CA LEU A 171 -6.59 3.98 -13.42
C LEU A 171 -5.95 3.37 -14.67
N GLU A 172 -6.73 3.12 -15.73
CA GLU A 172 -6.23 2.53 -16.98
C GLU A 172 -5.15 3.36 -17.67
N ASP A 173 -5.20 4.70 -17.53
CA ASP A 173 -4.22 5.61 -18.13
C ASP A 173 -2.81 5.43 -17.52
N TRP A 174 -2.73 4.79 -16.35
CA TRP A 174 -1.51 4.54 -15.58
C TRP A 174 -1.02 3.10 -15.68
N ARG A 175 -1.59 2.30 -16.58
CA ARG A 175 -1.16 0.91 -16.77
C ARG A 175 0.27 0.87 -17.31
N LEU A 176 1.10 0.03 -16.72
CA LEU A 176 2.38 -0.37 -17.28
C LEU A 176 2.33 -1.85 -17.60
N CYS A 177 2.55 -2.19 -18.88
CA CYS A 177 2.70 -3.56 -19.34
C CYS A 177 4.18 -3.93 -19.37
N THR A 178 4.54 -5.01 -18.70
CA THR A 178 5.88 -5.59 -18.73
C THR A 178 5.78 -7.05 -19.19
N PRO A 179 6.62 -7.51 -20.13
CA PRO A 179 6.66 -8.92 -20.51
C PRO A 179 7.19 -9.78 -19.36
N VAL A 180 6.48 -10.85 -19.03
CA VAL A 180 6.83 -11.82 -17.97
C VAL A 180 6.78 -13.24 -18.55
N GLU A 181 7.81 -14.03 -18.26
CA GLU A 181 7.92 -15.41 -18.74
C GLU A 181 7.17 -16.38 -17.81
N PHE A 182 6.10 -16.98 -18.33
CA PHE A 182 5.34 -18.04 -17.66
C PHE A 182 5.72 -19.43 -18.21
N PRO A 183 5.42 -20.52 -17.47
CA PRO A 183 5.62 -21.88 -17.95
C PRO A 183 5.00 -22.19 -19.33
N ASP A 184 3.90 -21.53 -19.66
CA ASP A 184 3.17 -21.69 -20.93
C ASP A 184 3.49 -20.60 -21.97
N GLY A 185 4.47 -19.73 -21.68
CA GLY A 185 5.01 -18.75 -22.60
C GLY A 185 5.03 -17.32 -22.06
N LEU A 186 5.50 -16.40 -22.90
CA LEU A 186 5.59 -14.98 -22.57
C LEU A 186 4.21 -14.32 -22.51
N ARG A 187 3.94 -13.53 -21.47
CA ARG A 187 2.69 -12.77 -21.30
C ARG A 187 2.98 -11.30 -21.00
N GLU A 188 2.15 -10.41 -21.54
CA GLU A 188 2.14 -9.00 -21.13
C GLU A 188 1.46 -8.88 -19.76
N TRP A 189 2.16 -8.31 -18.79
CA TRP A 189 1.70 -8.24 -17.40
C TRP A 189 1.50 -6.81 -16.95
N ILE A 190 0.27 -6.47 -16.56
CA ILE A 190 -0.13 -5.14 -16.13
C ILE A 190 0.17 -4.93 -14.65
N SER A 191 0.73 -3.77 -14.34
CA SER A 191 0.82 -3.23 -12.97
C SER A 191 0.53 -1.72 -12.98
N TYR A 192 0.29 -1.15 -11.81
CA TYR A 192 -0.01 0.29 -11.63
C TYR A 192 0.93 0.91 -10.57
N PRO A 193 1.13 2.24 -10.60
CA PRO A 193 1.92 2.95 -9.60
C PRO A 193 1.49 2.67 -8.15
N GLY A 194 2.49 2.58 -7.27
CA GLY A 194 2.31 2.25 -5.86
C GLY A 194 2.13 0.75 -5.57
N LEU A 195 1.94 -0.10 -6.59
CA LEU A 195 2.05 -1.55 -6.39
C LEU A 195 3.50 -1.97 -6.15
N PHE A 196 3.68 -3.04 -5.36
CA PHE A 196 4.99 -3.63 -5.15
C PHE A 196 5.63 -4.06 -6.47
N ALA A 197 6.93 -3.76 -6.62
CA ALA A 197 7.71 -4.07 -7.80
C ALA A 197 7.10 -3.59 -9.14
N HIS A 198 6.30 -2.52 -9.15
CA HIS A 198 5.68 -1.97 -10.36
C HIS A 198 6.65 -1.94 -11.57
N GLY A 199 6.20 -2.53 -12.67
CA GLY A 199 6.96 -2.63 -13.93
C GLY A 199 8.00 -3.76 -14.02
N ARG A 200 8.13 -4.63 -13.01
CA ARG A 200 9.09 -5.75 -13.02
C ARG A 200 8.65 -6.91 -12.11
N VAL A 201 9.33 -8.04 -12.22
CA VAL A 201 9.26 -9.13 -11.24
C VAL A 201 10.45 -8.98 -10.28
N ASP A 202 10.20 -8.82 -8.98
CA ASP A 202 11.27 -8.72 -7.98
C ASP A 202 11.99 -10.05 -7.75
N GLU A 203 13.20 -9.95 -7.22
CA GLU A 203 14.05 -11.12 -6.92
C GLU A 203 13.41 -12.09 -5.92
N GLY A 204 12.60 -11.59 -4.98
CA GLY A 204 11.86 -12.43 -4.04
C GLY A 204 10.80 -13.26 -4.74
N THR A 205 9.96 -12.63 -5.57
CA THR A 205 9.02 -13.36 -6.42
C THR A 205 9.75 -14.34 -7.33
N GLN A 206 10.86 -13.96 -7.97
CA GLN A 206 11.62 -14.90 -8.82
C GLN A 206 12.08 -16.15 -8.05
N ALA A 207 12.60 -15.98 -6.83
CA ALA A 207 12.96 -17.10 -5.97
C ALA A 207 11.75 -17.99 -5.62
N LEU A 208 10.60 -17.38 -5.33
CA LEU A 208 9.35 -18.11 -5.08
C LEU A 208 8.91 -18.94 -6.29
N LEU A 209 8.93 -18.34 -7.49
CA LEU A 209 8.58 -19.00 -8.74
C LEU A 209 9.55 -20.15 -9.08
N GLU A 210 10.84 -20.01 -8.79
CA GLU A 210 11.85 -21.06 -8.96
C GLU A 210 11.59 -22.25 -8.01
N ALA A 211 11.29 -21.99 -6.74
CA ALA A 211 10.93 -23.02 -5.78
C ALA A 211 9.68 -23.80 -6.21
N MET A 212 8.67 -23.10 -6.73
CA MET A 212 7.43 -23.70 -7.24
C MET A 212 7.63 -24.52 -8.52
N ARG A 213 8.58 -24.13 -9.39
CA ARG A 213 8.96 -24.93 -10.57
C ARG A 213 9.67 -26.23 -10.20
N SER A 214 10.48 -26.19 -9.15
CA SER A 214 11.35 -27.31 -8.74
C SER A 214 10.68 -28.27 -7.76
N THR A 215 9.56 -27.85 -7.17
CA THR A 215 8.80 -28.63 -6.18
C THR A 215 7.41 -28.92 -6.71
N SER A 216 6.98 -30.19 -6.67
CA SER A 216 5.60 -30.54 -7.02
C SER A 216 4.67 -29.98 -5.96
N MET A 217 4.04 -28.84 -6.23
CA MET A 217 3.01 -28.28 -5.37
C MET A 217 1.74 -29.14 -5.47
N THR A 218 1.18 -29.54 -4.33
CA THR A 218 -0.06 -30.31 -4.27
C THR A 218 -1.20 -29.42 -3.82
N GLY A 219 -2.38 -29.60 -4.40
CA GLY A 219 -3.59 -28.85 -4.06
C GLY A 219 -4.34 -28.41 -5.30
N GLN A 220 -5.67 -28.34 -5.20
CA GLN A 220 -6.54 -27.87 -6.27
C GLN A 220 -7.05 -26.46 -6.03
N HIS A 221 -7.20 -26.02 -4.78
CA HIS A 221 -7.66 -24.68 -4.44
C HIS A 221 -6.56 -23.89 -3.71
N ILE A 222 -6.11 -22.81 -4.34
CA ILE A 222 -4.96 -22.01 -3.94
C ILE A 222 -5.40 -20.60 -3.55
N LEU A 223 -4.83 -20.06 -2.49
CA LEU A 223 -4.91 -18.64 -2.15
C LEU A 223 -3.58 -17.95 -2.47
N ASP A 224 -3.58 -16.99 -3.38
CA ASP A 224 -2.49 -16.02 -3.54
C ASP A 224 -2.72 -14.87 -2.56
N PHE A 225 -2.04 -14.92 -1.41
CA PHE A 225 -2.19 -13.96 -0.31
C PHE A 225 -1.25 -12.76 -0.50
N ALA A 226 -1.78 -11.55 -0.37
CA ALA A 226 -1.09 -10.31 -0.75
C ALA A 226 -0.63 -10.39 -2.22
N CYS A 227 -1.58 -10.70 -3.11
CA CYS A 227 -1.29 -11.14 -4.47
C CYS A 227 -0.65 -10.07 -5.37
N GLY A 228 -0.73 -8.78 -5.01
CA GLY A 228 -0.29 -7.69 -5.87
C GLY A 228 -0.98 -7.76 -7.23
N SER A 229 -0.20 -7.78 -8.31
CA SER A 229 -0.74 -7.92 -9.68
C SER A 229 -1.22 -9.34 -10.03
N GLY A 230 -1.07 -10.32 -9.13
CA GLY A 230 -1.49 -11.72 -9.28
C GLY A 230 -0.46 -12.64 -9.95
N VAL A 231 0.81 -12.21 -10.03
CA VAL A 231 1.82 -12.91 -10.83
C VAL A 231 2.15 -14.30 -10.27
N VAL A 232 2.13 -14.47 -8.94
CA VAL A 232 2.45 -15.75 -8.27
C VAL A 232 1.35 -16.77 -8.53
N GLY A 233 0.10 -16.41 -8.25
CA GLY A 233 -1.04 -17.28 -8.49
C GLY A 233 -1.21 -17.64 -9.97
N ALA A 234 -1.02 -16.68 -10.88
CA ALA A 234 -1.07 -16.93 -12.32
C ALA A 234 0.00 -17.90 -12.79
N PHE A 235 1.18 -17.85 -12.16
CA PHE A 235 2.28 -18.74 -12.51
C PHE A 235 2.02 -20.18 -12.08
N LEU A 236 1.41 -20.39 -10.92
CA LEU A 236 0.94 -21.71 -10.50
C LEU A 236 -0.13 -22.26 -11.43
N ALA A 237 -1.11 -21.43 -11.83
CA ALA A 237 -2.13 -21.83 -12.80
C ALA A 237 -1.55 -22.15 -14.19
N ALA A 238 -0.40 -21.56 -14.55
CA ALA A 238 0.33 -21.90 -15.77
C ALA A 238 1.15 -23.20 -15.64
N LEU A 239 1.62 -23.55 -14.43
CA LEU A 239 2.27 -24.85 -14.16
C LEU A 239 1.26 -26.00 -14.14
N GLU A 240 0.12 -25.80 -13.49
CA GLU A 240 -0.94 -26.79 -13.35
C GLU A 240 -2.30 -26.17 -13.70
N PRO A 241 -2.77 -26.30 -14.95
CA PRO A 241 -4.00 -25.67 -15.42
C PRO A 241 -5.29 -26.11 -14.72
N SER A 242 -5.25 -27.20 -13.92
CA SER A 242 -6.41 -27.68 -13.18
C SER A 242 -6.65 -26.95 -11.83
N VAL A 243 -5.70 -26.15 -11.35
CA VAL A 243 -5.85 -25.44 -10.07
C VAL A 243 -6.81 -24.25 -10.19
N LEU A 244 -7.58 -24.02 -9.14
CA LEU A 244 -8.36 -22.82 -8.89
C LEU A 244 -7.56 -21.89 -7.99
N VAL A 245 -7.40 -20.63 -8.39
CA VAL A 245 -6.66 -19.62 -7.62
C VAL A 245 -7.57 -18.47 -7.24
N ASP A 246 -7.62 -18.17 -5.94
CA ASP A 246 -8.22 -16.96 -5.40
C ASP A 246 -7.12 -15.95 -5.09
N PHE A 247 -7.37 -14.69 -5.44
CA PHE A 247 -6.41 -13.59 -5.30
C PHE A 247 -6.87 -12.66 -4.19
N LEU A 248 -6.11 -12.60 -3.11
CA LEU A 248 -6.42 -11.77 -1.95
C LEU A 248 -5.40 -10.66 -1.80
N ASP A 249 -5.89 -9.43 -1.73
CA ASP A 249 -5.06 -8.27 -1.41
C ASP A 249 -5.86 -7.23 -0.64
N VAL A 250 -5.16 -6.42 0.15
CA VAL A 250 -5.76 -5.28 0.83
C VAL A 250 -5.89 -4.08 -0.11
N ASP A 251 -5.08 -4.01 -1.17
CA ASP A 251 -5.05 -2.91 -2.12
C ASP A 251 -6.03 -3.12 -3.29
N ALA A 252 -7.01 -2.24 -3.42
CA ALA A 252 -7.97 -2.29 -4.53
C ALA A 252 -7.31 -2.11 -5.90
N VAL A 253 -6.19 -1.38 -6.00
CA VAL A 253 -5.42 -1.23 -7.25
C VAL A 253 -4.73 -2.54 -7.63
N ALA A 254 -4.30 -3.33 -6.64
CA ALA A 254 -3.72 -4.66 -6.87
C ALA A 254 -4.78 -5.60 -7.49
N LEU A 255 -5.96 -5.63 -6.89
CA LEU A 255 -7.09 -6.40 -7.41
C LEU A 255 -7.58 -5.90 -8.78
N ALA A 256 -7.50 -4.59 -9.04
CA ALA A 256 -7.75 -4.06 -10.38
C ALA A 256 -6.76 -4.62 -11.42
N ALA A 257 -5.45 -4.70 -11.08
CA ALA A 257 -4.45 -5.33 -11.93
C ALA A 257 -4.72 -6.82 -12.16
N VAL A 258 -5.06 -7.58 -11.11
CA VAL A 258 -5.48 -8.99 -11.24
C VAL A 258 -6.64 -9.11 -12.23
N GLY A 259 -7.65 -8.26 -12.13
CA GLY A 259 -8.81 -8.31 -13.02
C GLY A 259 -8.48 -8.03 -14.49
N LYS A 260 -7.40 -7.29 -14.77
CA LYS A 260 -6.91 -7.02 -16.13
C LYS A 260 -6.04 -8.15 -16.66
N ASN A 261 -5.17 -8.69 -15.81
CA ASN A 261 -4.26 -9.78 -16.18
C ASN A 261 -4.99 -11.13 -16.31
N LEU A 262 -6.01 -11.35 -15.47
CA LEU A 262 -6.73 -12.61 -15.34
C LEU A 262 -8.25 -12.34 -15.32
N PRO A 263 -8.87 -12.04 -16.48
CA PRO A 263 -10.30 -11.86 -16.57
C PRO A 263 -11.07 -13.08 -16.03
N GLY A 264 -11.92 -12.87 -15.04
CA GLY A 264 -12.69 -13.95 -14.40
C GLY A 264 -12.06 -14.55 -13.14
N ALA A 265 -10.85 -14.14 -12.77
CA ALA A 265 -10.26 -14.53 -11.49
C ALA A 265 -11.10 -14.04 -10.30
N ARG A 266 -11.21 -14.87 -9.26
CA ARG A 266 -11.84 -14.49 -8.00
C ARG A 266 -10.89 -13.58 -7.23
N ARG A 267 -11.38 -12.37 -6.89
CA ARG A 267 -10.62 -11.31 -6.23
C ARG A 267 -11.26 -10.98 -4.90
N ILE A 268 -10.46 -10.95 -3.84
CA ILE A 268 -10.91 -10.80 -2.45
C ILE A 268 -10.19 -9.59 -1.84
N ALA A 269 -10.94 -8.52 -1.57
CA ALA A 269 -10.41 -7.35 -0.86
C ALA A 269 -10.42 -7.63 0.64
N SER A 270 -9.25 -7.78 1.25
CA SER A 270 -9.15 -8.20 2.65
C SER A 270 -7.88 -7.70 3.33
N ASP A 271 -8.02 -7.31 4.61
CA ASP A 271 -6.89 -7.08 5.51
C ASP A 271 -6.47 -8.42 6.14
N GLY A 272 -5.44 -9.04 5.56
CA GLY A 272 -5.08 -10.42 5.89
C GLY A 272 -6.24 -11.38 5.64
N PHE A 273 -6.53 -12.27 6.58
CA PHE A 273 -7.57 -13.29 6.42
C PHE A 273 -8.99 -12.82 6.78
N ALA A 274 -9.19 -11.55 7.14
CA ALA A 274 -10.44 -11.06 7.75
C ALA A 274 -11.72 -11.28 6.90
N ALA A 275 -11.62 -11.28 5.57
CA ALA A 275 -12.77 -11.50 4.68
C ALA A 275 -13.02 -12.98 4.32
N LEU A 276 -12.17 -13.91 4.77
CA LEU A 276 -12.33 -15.34 4.49
C LEU A 276 -13.24 -15.96 5.55
N GLU A 277 -14.53 -16.05 5.24
CA GLU A 277 -15.57 -16.52 6.16
C GLU A 277 -15.56 -18.06 6.32
N GLY A 278 -14.47 -18.61 6.87
CA GLY A 278 -14.27 -20.05 7.06
C GLY A 278 -13.81 -20.80 5.82
N GLU A 279 -13.45 -20.08 4.76
CA GLU A 279 -12.85 -20.64 3.55
C GLU A 279 -11.49 -21.27 3.86
N ARG A 280 -11.23 -22.41 3.23
CA ARG A 280 -10.00 -23.19 3.39
C ARG A 280 -9.41 -23.51 2.04
N TYR A 281 -8.09 -23.61 2.02
CA TYR A 281 -7.29 -23.81 0.82
C TYR A 281 -6.37 -25.00 0.99
N ASP A 282 -6.05 -25.68 -0.10
CA ASP A 282 -5.02 -26.72 -0.10
C ASP A 282 -3.62 -26.10 0.00
N LEU A 283 -3.46 -24.92 -0.58
CA LEU A 283 -2.19 -24.21 -0.64
C LEU A 283 -2.42 -22.69 -0.48
N ILE A 284 -1.67 -22.07 0.43
CA ILE A 284 -1.54 -20.61 0.51
C ILE A 284 -0.16 -20.22 0.02
N VAL A 285 -0.08 -19.26 -0.89
CA VAL A 285 1.18 -18.72 -1.41
C VAL A 285 1.29 -17.23 -1.19
N SER A 286 2.51 -16.71 -0.99
CA SER A 286 2.68 -15.26 -0.81
C SER A 286 4.12 -14.79 -1.05
N ASN A 287 4.24 -13.56 -1.57
CA ASN A 287 5.40 -12.70 -1.36
C ASN A 287 4.96 -11.50 -0.50
N PRO A 288 4.85 -11.67 0.82
CA PRO A 288 4.25 -10.65 1.68
C PRO A 288 5.16 -9.41 1.78
N PRO A 289 4.58 -8.20 1.96
CA PRO A 289 5.37 -6.99 2.13
C PRO A 289 6.24 -7.06 3.40
N TYR A 290 7.51 -6.67 3.27
CA TYR A 290 8.47 -6.64 4.39
C TYR A 290 8.57 -5.26 5.08
N HIS A 291 8.03 -4.22 4.44
CA HIS A 291 8.10 -2.84 4.92
C HIS A 291 6.76 -2.15 4.71
N THR A 292 6.30 -1.42 5.71
CA THR A 292 5.22 -0.43 5.60
C THR A 292 5.88 0.94 5.73
N GLY A 293 6.03 1.65 4.62
CA GLY A 293 6.84 2.86 4.55
C GLY A 293 8.32 2.58 4.82
N LYS A 294 8.88 3.17 5.88
CA LYS A 294 10.31 3.00 6.27
C LYS A 294 10.55 2.00 7.40
N ALA A 295 9.50 1.54 8.06
CA ALA A 295 9.62 0.57 9.15
C ALA A 295 9.53 -0.85 8.58
N GLN A 296 10.40 -1.74 9.06
CA GLN A 296 10.15 -3.17 8.91
C GLN A 296 8.92 -3.48 9.75
N THR A 297 7.91 -4.06 9.13
CA THR A 297 6.68 -4.45 9.81
C THR A 297 6.53 -5.96 9.64
N PRO A 298 7.13 -6.76 10.55
CA PRO A 298 6.99 -8.21 10.54
C PRO A 298 5.53 -8.66 10.66
N GLU A 299 4.62 -7.79 11.11
CA GLU A 299 3.24 -8.10 11.46
C GLU A 299 2.44 -8.73 10.32
N VAL A 300 2.68 -8.33 9.07
CA VAL A 300 2.00 -8.95 7.92
C VAL A 300 2.48 -10.39 7.72
N VAL A 301 3.79 -10.62 7.80
CA VAL A 301 4.38 -11.96 7.67
C VAL A 301 4.00 -12.83 8.87
N GLU A 302 4.02 -12.26 10.08
CA GLU A 302 3.59 -12.96 11.29
C GLU A 302 2.10 -13.30 11.25
N GLY A 303 1.26 -12.37 10.81
CA GLY A 303 -0.17 -12.56 10.62
C GLY A 303 -0.45 -13.67 9.59
N LEU A 304 0.29 -13.69 8.48
CA LEU A 304 0.24 -14.77 7.49
C LEU A 304 0.58 -16.12 8.13
N VAL A 305 1.74 -16.24 8.80
CA VAL A 305 2.22 -17.52 9.35
C VAL A 305 1.32 -18.03 10.49
N ARG A 306 0.82 -17.14 11.35
CA ARG A 306 -0.07 -17.51 12.46
C ARG A 306 -1.49 -17.82 12.00
N GLY A 307 -2.00 -17.12 10.99
CA GLY A 307 -3.38 -17.27 10.51
C GLY A 307 -3.55 -18.38 9.46
N ALA A 308 -2.50 -18.72 8.72
CA ALA A 308 -2.56 -19.72 7.65
C ALA A 308 -3.09 -21.09 8.11
N PRO A 309 -2.68 -21.68 9.27
CA PRO A 309 -3.21 -22.97 9.70
C PRO A 309 -4.75 -23.01 9.84
N GLU A 310 -5.40 -21.90 10.19
CA GLU A 310 -6.87 -21.87 10.31
C GLU A 310 -7.56 -21.91 8.93
N HIS A 311 -6.88 -21.42 7.89
CA HIS A 311 -7.35 -21.30 6.50
C HIS A 311 -6.80 -22.37 5.56
N LEU A 312 -6.06 -23.35 6.10
CA LEU A 312 -5.61 -24.51 5.36
C LEU A 312 -6.52 -25.71 5.61
N GLU A 313 -6.72 -26.52 4.57
CA GLU A 313 -7.25 -27.88 4.68
C GLU A 313 -6.31 -28.78 5.48
N ILE A 314 -6.79 -29.95 5.88
CA ILE A 314 -5.93 -30.97 6.52
C ILE A 314 -4.89 -31.44 5.48
N GLY A 315 -3.60 -31.37 5.84
CA GLY A 315 -2.50 -31.62 4.90
C GLY A 315 -2.22 -30.48 3.93
N GLY A 316 -2.91 -29.34 4.07
CA GLY A 316 -2.63 -28.14 3.29
C GLY A 316 -1.31 -27.47 3.72
N SER A 317 -0.77 -26.64 2.84
CA SER A 317 0.55 -26.03 3.05
C SER A 317 0.59 -24.52 2.81
N LEU A 318 1.54 -23.85 3.47
CA LEU A 318 1.92 -22.46 3.25
C LEU A 318 3.28 -22.42 2.56
N VAL A 319 3.38 -21.72 1.43
CA VAL A 319 4.65 -21.46 0.73
C VAL A 319 4.85 -19.97 0.46
N PHE A 320 5.88 -19.39 1.03
CA PHE A 320 6.12 -17.96 0.90
C PHE A 320 7.60 -17.64 0.93
N VAL A 321 7.94 -16.52 0.30
CA VAL A 321 9.31 -16.00 0.29
C VAL A 321 9.48 -14.95 1.39
N THR A 322 10.68 -14.90 1.96
CA THR A 322 11.12 -13.81 2.84
C THR A 322 12.52 -13.33 2.50
N GLN A 323 12.89 -12.14 2.98
CA GLN A 323 14.31 -11.81 3.10
C GLN A 323 15.01 -12.81 4.02
N ARG A 324 16.20 -13.29 3.63
CA ARG A 324 16.98 -14.31 4.35
C ARG A 324 17.28 -13.94 5.81
N ARG A 325 17.41 -12.64 6.10
CA ARG A 325 17.71 -12.12 7.45
C ARG A 325 16.56 -12.24 8.46
N LEU A 326 15.33 -12.48 7.99
CA LEU A 326 14.17 -12.56 8.89
C LEU A 326 14.19 -13.89 9.66
N PRO A 327 14.05 -13.86 11.00
CA PRO A 327 14.19 -15.04 11.85
C PRO A 327 12.92 -15.91 11.87
N MET A 328 12.53 -16.47 10.71
CA MET A 328 11.26 -17.18 10.54
C MET A 328 11.20 -18.56 11.20
N GLY A 329 12.35 -19.20 11.48
CA GLY A 329 12.40 -20.61 11.88
C GLY A 329 11.55 -20.95 13.11
N ALA A 330 11.66 -20.17 14.19
CA ALA A 330 10.88 -20.41 15.40
C ALA A 330 9.39 -20.16 15.21
N LEU A 331 9.03 -19.14 14.41
CA LEU A 331 7.65 -18.80 14.11
C LEU A 331 7.00 -19.89 13.25
N MET A 332 7.67 -20.38 12.22
CA MET A 332 7.20 -21.49 11.39
C MET A 332 7.00 -22.76 12.22
N ALA A 333 8.01 -23.16 13.00
CA ALA A 333 7.97 -24.37 13.81
C ALA A 333 6.91 -24.35 14.92
N SER A 334 6.45 -23.16 15.32
CA SER A 334 5.38 -23.02 16.31
C SER A 334 3.96 -23.10 15.72
N ASN A 335 3.82 -23.01 14.39
CA ASN A 335 2.51 -22.95 13.72
C ASN A 335 2.26 -24.10 12.72
N PHE A 336 3.31 -24.84 12.30
CA PHE A 336 3.23 -25.91 11.31
C PHE A 336 3.86 -27.20 11.82
N GLY A 337 3.29 -28.35 11.45
CA GLY A 337 3.77 -29.68 11.86
C GLY A 337 5.07 -30.09 11.15
N ARG A 338 5.23 -29.68 9.89
CA ARG A 338 6.46 -29.86 9.11
C ARG A 338 6.89 -28.53 8.51
N VAL A 339 8.17 -28.20 8.62
CA VAL A 339 8.74 -26.95 8.11
C VAL A 339 9.99 -27.25 7.30
N GLU A 340 10.06 -26.67 6.11
CA GLU A 340 11.20 -26.82 5.20
C GLU A 340 11.58 -25.48 4.57
N VAL A 341 12.83 -25.41 4.08
CA VAL A 341 13.30 -24.33 3.21
C VAL A 341 13.42 -24.92 1.81
N LEU A 342 12.50 -24.57 0.92
CA LEU A 342 12.48 -25.08 -0.45
C LEU A 342 13.61 -24.49 -1.29
N LEU A 343 13.97 -23.22 -1.01
CA LEU A 343 15.03 -22.53 -1.72
C LEU A 343 15.71 -21.51 -0.80
N ASP A 344 17.04 -21.44 -0.87
CA ASP A 344 17.84 -20.41 -0.20
C ASP A 344 18.67 -19.68 -1.27
N ALA A 345 18.14 -18.56 -1.78
CA ALA A 345 18.62 -17.85 -2.96
C ALA A 345 19.18 -16.47 -2.57
N GLY A 346 20.43 -16.45 -2.10
CA GLY A 346 21.15 -15.21 -1.80
C GLY A 346 20.50 -14.39 -0.70
N LEU A 347 19.81 -13.30 -1.08
CA LEU A 347 19.11 -12.40 -0.15
C LEU A 347 17.71 -12.90 0.24
N HIS A 348 17.19 -13.93 -0.40
CA HIS A 348 15.82 -14.43 -0.22
C HIS A 348 15.81 -15.90 0.16
N ARG A 349 14.76 -16.31 0.88
CA ARG A 349 14.52 -17.69 1.27
C ARG A 349 13.05 -18.03 1.08
N VAL A 350 12.76 -19.18 0.48
CA VAL A 350 11.41 -19.71 0.31
C VAL A 350 11.16 -20.76 1.39
N TRP A 351 10.14 -20.51 2.20
CA TRP A 351 9.72 -21.36 3.30
C TRP A 351 8.51 -22.20 2.88
N TYR A 352 8.45 -23.41 3.40
CA TYR A 352 7.32 -24.32 3.31
C TYR A 352 6.89 -24.72 4.73
N GLY A 353 5.58 -24.70 4.98
CA GLY A 353 4.97 -25.20 6.21
C GLY A 353 3.75 -26.07 5.89
N GLU A 354 3.72 -27.31 6.37
CA GLU A 354 2.57 -28.22 6.25
C GLU A 354 1.81 -28.27 7.57
N LYS A 355 0.48 -28.18 7.50
CA LYS A 355 -0.40 -28.23 8.66
C LYS A 355 -0.57 -29.64 9.20
#